data_AF-A0A238JLH0-F1
#
_entry.id   AF-A0A238JLH0-F1
#
_cell.length_a   1.000
_cell.length_b   1.000
_cell.length_c   1.000
_cell.angle_alpha   90.00
_cell.angle_beta   90.00
_cell.angle_gamma   90.00
#
_symmetry.space_group_name_H-M   'P 1'
#
loop_
_entity.id
_entity.type
_entity.pdbx_description
1 polymer ?
#
loop_
_entity_poly.entity_id
_entity_poly.type
_entity_poly.pdbx_seq_one_letter_code
_entity_poly.pdbx_strand_id
1 'polypeptide(L)'
;MGLNIGHRRAGRLMRENGIRVERSKKYKVTTDSNHVFNIAPNLQNRDFCAELPNQKWAGDISYVWTREGWLYLAVIHDLHSRG
;
A
#
# COMPACT_ATOMS: atom_id res chain seq x y z
N MET A 1 -27.25 -5.42 19.90
CA MET A 1 -27.40 -6.77 19.32
C MET A 1 -26.53 -6.86 18.08
N GLY A 2 -25.50 -7.73 18.07
CA GLY A 2 -24.66 -7.94 16.90
C GLY A 2 -25.14 -9.17 16.13
N LEU A 3 -25.48 -9.01 14.86
CA LEU A 3 -25.80 -10.17 14.00
C LEU A 3 -24.49 -10.91 13.71
N ASN A 4 -24.43 -12.19 14.08
CA ASN A 4 -23.26 -13.05 13.83
C ASN A 4 -23.23 -13.45 12.34
N ILE A 5 -22.68 -12.57 11.52
CA ILE A 5 -22.62 -12.73 10.06
C ILE A 5 -21.14 -12.92 9.67
N GLY A 6 -20.82 -14.06 9.08
CA GLY A 6 -19.48 -14.32 8.56
C GLY A 6 -19.10 -13.35 7.43
N HIS A 7 -17.81 -13.00 7.34
CA HIS A 7 -17.27 -12.01 6.39
C HIS A 7 -17.75 -12.23 4.93
N ARG A 8 -17.85 -13.49 4.47
CA ARG A 8 -18.36 -13.80 3.12
C ARG A 8 -19.81 -13.36 2.90
N ARG A 9 -20.67 -13.54 3.90
CA ARG A 9 -22.08 -13.15 3.84
C ARG A 9 -22.23 -11.63 3.93
N ALA A 10 -21.44 -10.97 4.78
CA ALA A 10 -21.38 -9.52 4.82
C ALA A 10 -20.93 -8.95 3.46
N GLY A 11 -19.85 -9.46 2.87
CA GLY A 11 -19.36 -9.03 1.55
C GLY A 11 -20.36 -9.26 0.42
N ARG A 12 -21.14 -10.36 0.46
CA ARG A 12 -22.23 -10.58 -0.51
C ARG A 12 -23.33 -9.53 -0.38
N LEU A 13 -23.81 -9.28 0.84
CA LEU A 13 -24.85 -8.28 1.09
C LEU A 13 -24.40 -6.87 0.70
N MET A 14 -23.14 -6.53 0.95
CA MET A 14 -22.57 -5.24 0.52
C MET A 14 -22.59 -5.09 -1.00
N ARG A 15 -22.23 -6.14 -1.74
CA ARG A 15 -22.31 -6.13 -3.22
C ARG A 15 -23.75 -5.99 -3.72
N GLU A 16 -24.68 -6.78 -3.18
CA GLU A 16 -26.10 -6.75 -3.57
C GLU A 16 -26.75 -5.38 -3.33
N ASN A 17 -26.31 -4.66 -2.30
CA ASN A 17 -26.86 -3.36 -1.93
C ASN A 17 -26.02 -2.18 -2.45
N GLY A 18 -25.01 -2.43 -3.29
CA GLY A 18 -24.13 -1.38 -3.83
C GLY A 18 -23.29 -0.65 -2.78
N ILE A 19 -23.17 -1.20 -1.57
CA ILE A 19 -22.44 -0.60 -0.45
C ILE A 19 -20.95 -0.80 -0.65
N ARG A 20 -20.20 0.30 -0.67
CA ARG A 20 -18.74 0.31 -0.79
C ARG A 20 -18.12 0.81 0.51
N VAL A 21 -17.02 0.21 0.92
CA VAL A 21 -16.23 0.74 2.04
C VAL A 21 -15.48 1.96 1.55
N GLU A 22 -15.87 3.13 2.01
CA GLU A 22 -15.07 4.34 1.85
C GLU A 22 -13.96 4.33 2.89
N ARG A 23 -12.74 4.00 2.45
CA ARG A 23 -11.57 4.04 3.32
C ARG A 23 -11.07 5.49 3.39
N SER A 24 -11.29 6.16 4.51
CA SER A 24 -10.61 7.43 4.80
C SER A 24 -9.11 7.15 4.93
N LYS A 25 -8.33 7.49 3.91
CA LYS A 25 -6.87 7.43 3.99
C LYS A 25 -6.44 8.50 5.00
N LYS A 26 -5.86 8.11 6.14
CA LYS A 26 -5.22 9.08 7.03
C LYS A 26 -4.05 9.69 6.26
N TYR A 27 -4.21 10.92 5.79
CA TYR A 27 -3.13 11.66 5.15
C TYR A 27 -2.12 12.03 6.24
N LYS A 28 -0.93 11.44 6.18
CA LYS A 28 0.18 11.76 7.07
C LYS A 28 1.30 12.33 6.20
N VAL A 29 1.61 13.61 6.39
CA VAL A 29 2.77 14.24 5.75
C VAL A 29 4.02 13.63 6.39
N THR A 30 4.72 12.78 5.66
CA THR A 30 5.95 12.12 6.11
C THR A 30 7.21 12.90 5.73
N THR A 31 7.09 13.87 4.82
CA THR A 31 8.21 14.55 4.20
C THR A 31 7.89 16.03 4.07
N ASP A 32 8.76 16.88 4.61
CA ASP A 32 8.73 18.30 4.33
C ASP A 32 9.41 18.54 2.98
N SER A 33 8.60 18.63 1.92
CA SER A 33 9.08 18.92 0.57
C SER A 33 9.31 20.42 0.33
N ASN A 34 9.02 21.29 1.30
CA ASN A 34 9.21 22.73 1.21
C ASN A 34 10.50 23.16 1.91
N HIS A 35 11.63 22.69 1.39
CA HIS A 35 12.95 22.97 1.95
C HIS A 35 13.87 23.62 0.91
N VAL A 36 14.88 24.36 1.37
CA VAL A 36 15.87 25.04 0.53
C VAL A 36 17.04 24.15 0.06
N PHE A 37 17.06 22.87 0.44
CA PHE A 37 18.08 21.92 -0.03
C PHE A 37 17.86 21.52 -1.50
N ASN A 38 18.94 21.09 -2.18
CA ASN A 38 18.88 20.57 -3.53
C ASN A 38 17.86 19.42 -3.62
N ILE A 39 16.85 19.60 -4.47
CA ILE A 39 15.88 18.56 -4.80
C ILE A 39 16.55 17.61 -5.80
N ALA A 40 16.84 16.39 -5.36
CA ALA A 40 17.34 15.36 -6.26
C ALA A 40 16.29 15.07 -7.36
N PRO A 41 16.71 14.91 -8.63
CA PRO A 41 15.77 14.58 -9.71
C PRO A 41 15.08 13.25 -9.42
N ASN A 42 13.77 13.20 -9.61
CA ASN A 42 13.01 11.96 -9.54
C ASN A 42 13.31 11.11 -10.80
N LEU A 43 14.39 10.33 -10.74
CA LEU A 43 14.86 9.50 -11.85
C LEU A 43 13.86 8.44 -12.30
N GLN A 44 12.98 7.97 -11.41
CA GLN A 44 11.92 7.03 -11.79
C GLN A 44 10.76 7.71 -12.49
N ASN A 45 10.41 8.95 -12.13
CA ASN A 45 9.31 9.70 -12.74
C ASN A 45 8.00 8.90 -12.97
N ARG A 46 7.63 8.01 -12.03
CA ARG A 46 6.49 7.07 -12.11
C ARG A 46 6.57 6.02 -13.23
N ASP A 47 7.73 5.84 -13.85
CA ASP A 47 8.03 4.73 -14.74
C ASP A 47 8.44 3.49 -13.94
N PHE A 48 7.48 2.60 -13.77
CA PHE A 48 7.64 1.31 -13.08
C PHE A 48 7.99 0.16 -14.02
N CYS A 49 8.23 0.42 -15.31
CA CYS A 49 8.65 -0.60 -16.26
C CYS A 49 10.16 -0.88 -16.11
N ALA A 50 10.56 -2.15 -16.13
CA ALA A 50 11.96 -2.56 -16.13
C ALA A 50 12.17 -3.61 -17.23
N GLU A 51 13.10 -3.33 -18.16
CA GLU A 51 13.37 -4.18 -19.32
C GLU A 51 14.16 -5.43 -18.93
N LEU A 52 15.03 -5.31 -17.93
CA LEU A 52 15.89 -6.38 -17.42
C LEU A 52 15.81 -6.47 -15.89
N PRO A 53 16.15 -7.64 -15.31
CA PRO A 53 16.29 -7.78 -13.86
C PRO A 53 17.29 -6.78 -13.27
N ASN A 54 17.11 -6.42 -12.00
CA ASN A 54 18.00 -5.55 -11.22
C ASN A 54 18.16 -4.11 -11.71
N GLN A 55 17.27 -3.62 -12.58
CA GLN A 55 17.30 -2.22 -13.03
C GLN A 55 16.52 -1.27 -12.11
N LYS A 56 15.39 -1.74 -11.57
CA LYS A 56 14.53 -0.95 -10.69
C LYS A 56 13.91 -1.86 -9.63
N TRP A 57 13.99 -1.42 -8.37
CA TRP A 57 13.37 -2.11 -7.23
C TRP A 57 12.32 -1.21 -6.58
N ALA A 58 11.22 -1.80 -6.15
CA ALA A 58 10.22 -1.16 -5.29
C ALA A 58 10.32 -1.71 -3.88
N GLY A 59 10.28 -0.82 -2.89
CA GLY A 59 10.19 -1.16 -1.48
C GLY A 59 8.83 -0.79 -0.91
N ASP A 60 8.26 -1.63 -0.05
CA ASP A 60 7.10 -1.30 0.77
C ASP A 60 7.37 -1.64 2.23
N ILE A 61 6.85 -0.81 3.14
CA ILE A 61 6.83 -1.10 4.58
C ILE A 61 5.39 -1.11 5.04
N SER A 62 4.98 -2.25 5.58
CA SER A 62 3.63 -2.49 6.07
C SER A 62 3.68 -2.88 7.55
N TYR A 63 2.63 -2.52 8.30
CA TYR A 63 2.51 -2.83 9.73
C TYR A 63 1.46 -3.92 9.92
N VAL A 64 1.85 -5.03 10.53
CA VAL A 64 0.99 -6.20 10.74
C VAL A 64 0.70 -6.35 12.23
N TRP A 65 -0.56 -6.37 12.60
CA TRP A 65 -0.99 -6.65 13.96
C TRP A 65 -1.01 -8.16 14.23
N THR A 66 -0.33 -8.61 15.28
CA THR A 66 -0.30 -10.00 15.73
C THR A 66 -0.73 -10.11 17.20
N ARG A 67 -0.83 -11.34 17.73
CA ARG A 67 -1.13 -11.59 19.16
C ARG A 67 0.00 -11.14 20.08
N GLU A 68 1.20 -10.93 19.55
CA GLU A 68 2.40 -10.50 20.28
C GLU A 68 2.66 -8.99 20.10
N GLY A 69 1.86 -8.30 19.28
CA GLY A 69 1.94 -6.86 19.05
C GLY A 69 2.10 -6.48 17.58
N TRP A 70 2.61 -5.28 17.33
CA TRP A 70 2.89 -4.79 15.98
C TRP A 70 4.20 -5.35 15.44
N LEU A 71 4.15 -5.97 14.27
CA LEU A 71 5.32 -6.33 13.47
C LEU A 71 5.45 -5.40 12.27
N TYR A 72 6.69 -5.12 11.89
CA TYR A 72 7.05 -4.29 10.76
C TYR A 72 7.53 -5.20 9.64
N LEU A 73 6.81 -5.24 8.53
CA LEU A 73 7.15 -6.03 7.36
C LEU A 73 7.78 -5.10 6.32
N ALA A 74 9.02 -5.39 5.94
CA ALA A 74 9.70 -4.74 4.83
C ALA A 74 9.77 -5.71 3.65
N VAL A 75 9.36 -5.26 2.47
CA VAL A 75 9.40 -6.04 1.22
C VAL A 75 10.20 -5.25 0.19
N ILE A 76 11.10 -5.94 -0.51
CA ILE A 76 11.79 -5.44 -1.70
C ILE A 76 11.38 -6.31 -2.88
N HIS A 77 10.99 -5.67 -3.99
CA HIS A 77 10.52 -6.33 -5.19
C HIS A 77 11.24 -5.80 -6.43
N ASP A 78 11.71 -6.71 -7.28
CA ASP A 78 12.24 -6.37 -8.60
C ASP A 78 11.08 -6.02 -9.55
N LEU A 79 11.11 -4.82 -10.12
CA LEU A 79 10.06 -4.34 -11.01
C LEU A 79 10.01 -5.11 -12.34
N HIS A 80 11.08 -5.81 -12.71
CA HIS A 80 11.07 -6.69 -13.88
C HIS A 80 10.18 -7.92 -13.67
N SER A 81 10.05 -8.39 -12.43
CA SER A 81 9.28 -9.59 -12.08
C SER A 81 7.76 -9.41 -12.14
N ARG A 82 7.25 -8.25 -12.58
CA ARG A 82 5.81 -7.95 -12.75
C ARG A 82 5.23 -8.42 -14.11
N GLY A 83 5.88 -9.39 -14.75
CA GLY A 83 5.41 -10.05 -15.98
C GLY A 83 4.16 -10.90 -15.77
#